data_AF-A0A536V433-F1
#
_entry.id   AF-A0A536V433-F1
#
_cell.length_a   1.000
_cell.length_b   1.000
_cell.length_c   1.000
_cell.angle_alpha   90.00
_cell.angle_beta   90.00
_cell.angle_gamma   90.00
#
_symmetry.space_group_name_H-M   'P 1'
#
loop_
_entity.id
_entity.type
_entity.pdbx_description
1 polymer ?
#
loop_
_entity_poly.entity_id
_entity_poly.type
_entity_poly.pdbx_seq_one_letter_code
_entity_poly.pdbx_strand_id
1 'polypeptide(L)'
;MNTAPAEVIRALVPGMDSDAAAKLVADRQQTPFGSIADFKSRLPHPEVVIDETALDVKSDWFEISIEARQGDTIARARALLRRSASGSAWPVVVWQTVE
;
A
#
# COMPACT_ATOMS: atom_id res chain seq x y z
N MET A 1 1.78 3.31 3.50
CA MET A 1 3.21 3.23 3.89
C MET A 1 3.77 1.82 3.82
N ASN A 2 3.06 0.77 4.23
CA ASN A 2 3.56 -0.60 4.07
C ASN A 2 3.63 -1.09 2.61
N THR A 3 2.87 -0.47 1.70
CA THR A 3 2.78 -0.88 0.28
C THR A 3 3.30 0.18 -0.71
N ALA A 4 3.70 1.37 -0.25
CA ALA A 4 4.17 2.44 -1.15
C ALA A 4 5.56 2.12 -1.71
N PRO A 5 5.83 2.29 -3.02
CA PRO A 5 7.15 2.02 -3.56
C PRO A 5 8.17 3.10 -3.11
N ALA A 6 9.47 2.83 -3.28
CA ALA A 6 10.54 3.67 -2.74
C ALA A 6 10.47 5.12 -3.26
N GLU A 7 10.15 5.30 -4.54
CA GLU A 7 9.99 6.61 -5.18
C GLU A 7 8.84 7.43 -4.58
N VAL A 8 7.74 6.79 -4.18
CA VAL A 8 6.62 7.47 -3.50
C VAL A 8 7.05 7.94 -2.11
N ILE A 9 7.81 7.12 -1.38
CA ILE A 9 8.32 7.51 -0.06
C ILE A 9 9.29 8.71 -0.22
N ARG A 10 10.17 8.69 -1.21
CA ARG A 10 11.10 9.80 -1.48
C ARG A 10 10.39 11.10 -1.84
N ALA A 11 9.30 11.03 -2.59
CA ALA A 11 8.50 12.21 -2.91
C ALA A 11 7.83 12.82 -1.68
N LEU A 12 7.52 11.99 -0.66
CA LEU A 12 6.85 12.39 0.57
C LEU A 12 7.80 12.82 1.69
N VAL A 13 9.05 12.32 1.69
CA VAL A 13 10.04 12.57 2.74
C VAL A 13 11.14 13.49 2.22
N PRO A 14 11.12 14.79 2.58
CA PRO A 14 12.18 15.73 2.22
C PRO A 14 13.58 15.21 2.58
N GLY A 15 14.53 15.35 1.65
CA GLY A 15 15.91 14.94 1.86
C GLY A 15 16.17 13.43 1.82
N MET A 16 15.17 12.60 1.51
CA MET A 16 15.36 11.16 1.39
C MET A 16 16.08 10.77 0.09
N ASP A 17 17.25 10.15 0.24
CA ASP A 17 17.98 9.57 -0.88
C ASP A 17 17.43 8.19 -1.32
N SER A 18 17.91 7.70 -2.46
CA SER A 18 17.46 6.44 -3.06
C SER A 18 17.85 5.21 -2.24
N ASP A 19 19.03 5.21 -1.62
CA ASP A 19 19.55 4.05 -0.90
C ASP A 19 18.85 3.90 0.45
N ALA A 20 18.61 5.00 1.16
CA ALA A 20 17.84 5.05 2.39
C ALA A 20 16.38 4.62 2.15
N ALA A 21 15.76 5.07 1.06
CA ALA A 21 14.41 4.65 0.69
C ALA A 21 14.34 3.14 0.36
N ALA A 22 15.30 2.64 -0.42
CA ALA A 22 15.38 1.22 -0.74
C ALA A 22 15.60 0.36 0.51
N LYS A 23 16.50 0.80 1.41
CA LYS A 23 16.73 0.16 2.70
C LYS A 23 15.47 0.13 3.55
N LEU A 24 14.76 1.25 3.67
CA LEU A 24 13.51 1.31 4.44
C LEU A 24 12.44 0.37 3.87
N VAL A 25 12.35 0.27 2.54
CA VAL A 25 11.45 -0.68 1.85
C VAL A 25 11.87 -2.13 2.10
N ALA A 26 13.17 -2.44 2.17
CA ALA A 26 13.65 -3.77 2.51
C ALA A 26 13.36 -4.12 3.99
N ASP A 27 13.64 -3.19 4.91
CA ASP A 27 13.45 -3.38 6.34
C ASP A 27 11.96 -3.60 6.69
N ARG A 28 11.03 -2.86 6.05
CA ARG A 28 9.58 -3.06 6.29
C ARG A 28 9.04 -4.41 5.80
N GLN A 29 9.72 -5.07 4.85
CA GLN A 29 9.31 -6.42 4.42
C GLN A 29 9.55 -7.45 5.53
N GLN A 30 10.55 -7.24 6.37
CA GLN A 30 10.81 -8.07 7.54
C GLN A 30 9.96 -7.65 8.73
N THR A 31 9.82 -6.34 8.96
CA THR A 31 9.03 -5.80 10.07
C THR A 31 8.17 -4.64 9.59
N PRO A 32 6.90 -4.90 9.22
CA PRO A 32 5.99 -3.86 8.76
C PRO A 32 5.82 -2.74 9.79
N PHE A 33 5.46 -1.55 9.32
CA PHE A 33 5.15 -0.43 10.21
C PHE A 33 3.82 -0.67 10.91
N GLY A 34 3.82 -0.57 12.25
CA GLY A 34 2.62 -0.69 13.06
C GLY A 34 1.80 0.60 13.16
N SER A 35 2.44 1.74 12.95
CA SER A 35 1.82 3.07 12.99
C SER A 35 2.64 4.08 12.18
N ILE A 36 2.09 5.28 11.97
CA ILE A 36 2.83 6.39 11.34
C ILE A 36 3.99 6.86 12.24
N ALA A 37 3.82 6.83 13.57
CA ALA A 37 4.90 7.13 14.51
C ALA A 37 6.07 6.14 14.39
N ASP A 38 5.77 4.85 14.24
CA ASP A 38 6.77 3.80 14.00
C ASP A 38 7.51 4.03 12.67
N PHE A 39 6.78 4.32 11.58
CA PHE A 39 7.39 4.73 10.32
C PHE A 39 8.37 5.91 10.49
N LYS A 40 7.94 6.99 11.18
CA LYS A 40 8.78 8.17 11.42
C LYS A 40 10.04 7.86 12.23
N SER A 41 9.93 7.00 13.25
CA SER A 41 11.08 6.61 14.09
C SER A 41 12.16 5.84 13.33
N ARG A 42 11.83 5.28 12.15
CA ARG A 42 12.75 4.54 11.28
C ARG A 42 13.28 5.37 10.11
N LEU A 43 12.89 6.64 10.00
CA LEU A 43 13.45 7.55 9.02
C LEU A 43 14.89 7.91 9.40
N PRO A 44 15.78 8.16 8.42
CA PRO A 44 17.15 8.58 8.68
C PRO A 44 17.24 9.93 9.43
N HIS A 45 16.24 10.79 9.21
CA HIS A 45 16.10 12.12 9.81
C HIS A 45 14.71 12.22 10.49
N PRO A 46 14.56 11.76 11.74
CA PRO A 46 13.27 11.73 12.43
C PRO A 46 12.68 13.12 12.70
N GLU A 47 13.47 14.18 12.60
CA GLU A 47 13.07 15.59 12.71
C GLU A 47 12.32 16.12 11.48
N VAL A 48 12.30 15.37 10.36
CA VAL A 48 11.63 15.81 9.14
C VAL A 48 10.13 15.92 9.36
N VAL A 49 9.59 17.10 9.07
CA VAL A 49 8.16 17.37 9.12
C VAL A 49 7.52 16.82 7.84
N ILE A 50 6.59 15.90 8.01
CA ILE A 50 5.82 15.29 6.92
C ILE A 50 4.34 15.53 7.22
N ASP A 51 3.56 15.85 6.20
CA ASP A 51 2.11 15.90 6.32
C ASP A 51 1.55 14.48 6.53
N GLU A 52 1.18 14.18 7.77
CA GLU A 52 0.65 12.88 8.17
C GLU A 52 -0.80 12.66 7.72
N THR A 53 -1.53 13.70 7.31
CA THR A 53 -2.93 13.58 6.90
C THR A 53 -3.12 12.75 5.63
N ALA A 54 -2.07 12.66 4.81
CA ALA A 54 -2.03 11.85 3.59
C ALA A 54 -1.42 10.45 3.81
N LEU A 55 -1.04 10.09 5.04
CA LEU A 55 -0.32 8.84 5.33
C LEU A 55 -1.16 7.85 6.13
N ASP A 56 -1.08 6.58 5.74
CA ASP A 56 -1.55 5.45 6.55
C ASP A 56 -0.59 4.26 6.41
N VAL A 57 -0.55 3.39 7.42
CA VAL A 57 0.10 2.07 7.38
C VAL A 57 -0.85 0.96 6.88
N LYS A 58 -2.15 1.27 6.73
CA LYS A 58 -3.21 0.38 6.25
C LYS A 58 -3.75 0.85 4.89
N SER A 59 -4.55 -0.01 4.26
CA SER A 59 -5.39 0.35 3.11
C SER A 59 -6.80 -0.17 3.33
N ASP A 60 -7.78 0.66 2.96
CA ASP A 60 -9.19 0.25 2.85
C ASP A 60 -9.59 -0.10 1.43
N TRP A 61 -8.70 0.13 0.45
CA TRP A 61 -8.96 -0.06 -0.97
C TRP A 61 -8.01 -1.11 -1.55
N PHE A 62 -8.55 -2.01 -2.37
CA PHE A 62 -7.82 -3.11 -2.99
C PHE A 62 -8.27 -3.28 -4.43
N GLU A 63 -7.33 -3.28 -5.37
CA GLU A 63 -7.61 -3.78 -6.72
C GLU A 63 -7.33 -5.29 -6.72
N ILE A 64 -8.27 -6.06 -7.28
CA ILE A 64 -8.08 -7.48 -7.54
C ILE A 64 -8.06 -7.73 -9.04
N SER A 65 -7.15 -8.61 -9.48
CA SER A 65 -7.12 -9.15 -10.84
C SER A 65 -7.55 -10.61 -10.79
N ILE A 66 -8.50 -10.98 -11.65
CA ILE A 66 -9.12 -12.29 -11.71
C ILE A 66 -8.76 -12.91 -13.06
N GLU A 67 -8.29 -14.15 -13.03
CA GLU A 67 -8.13 -14.97 -14.23
C GLU A 67 -8.91 -16.28 -14.03
N ALA A 68 -9.87 -16.53 -14.92
CA ALA A 68 -10.68 -17.74 -14.91
C ALA A 68 -10.40 -18.53 -16.19
N ARG A 69 -10.13 -19.83 -16.05
CA ARG A 69 -9.82 -20.72 -17.19
C ARG A 69 -10.82 -21.87 -17.28
N GLN A 70 -11.33 -22.09 -18.49
CA GLN A 70 -12.16 -23.25 -18.82
C GLN A 70 -11.69 -23.85 -20.14
N GLY A 71 -11.02 -25.00 -20.07
CA GLY A 71 -10.32 -25.60 -21.21
C GLY A 71 -9.27 -24.63 -21.77
N ASP A 72 -9.44 -24.27 -23.03
CA ASP A 72 -8.58 -23.30 -23.74
C ASP A 72 -9.10 -21.85 -23.67
N THR A 73 -10.22 -21.61 -23.00
CA THR A 73 -10.78 -20.28 -22.81
C THR A 73 -10.22 -19.65 -21.53
N ILE A 74 -9.75 -18.40 -21.63
CA ILE A 74 -9.33 -17.58 -20.49
C ILE A 74 -10.20 -16.32 -20.49
N ALA A 75 -10.83 -16.03 -19.35
CA ALA A 75 -11.49 -14.77 -19.08
C ALA A 75 -10.71 -14.00 -18.00
N ARG A 76 -10.53 -12.69 -18.20
CA ARG A 76 -9.89 -11.83 -17.21
C ARG A 76 -10.88 -10.81 -16.69
N ALA A 77 -10.69 -10.38 -15.46
CA ALA A 77 -11.47 -9.29 -14.90
C ALA A 77 -10.64 -8.53 -13.88
N ARG A 78 -11.00 -7.26 -13.67
CA ARG A 78 -10.48 -6.45 -12.57
C ARG A 78 -11.63 -5.89 -11.76
N ALA A 79 -11.43 -5.78 -10.46
CA ALA A 79 -12.40 -5.17 -9.57
C ALA A 79 -11.72 -4.31 -8.51
N LEU A 80 -12.38 -3.21 -8.14
CA LEU A 80 -12.01 -2.37 -7.02
C LEU A 80 -12.88 -2.75 -5.82
N LEU A 81 -12.22 -3.16 -4.75
CA LEU A 81 -12.85 -3.49 -3.48
C LEU A 81 -12.61 -2.38 -2.46
N ARG A 82 -13.63 -2.12 -1.64
CA ARG A 82 -13.50 -1.33 -0.42
C ARG A 82 -13.79 -2.21 0.79
N ARG A 83 -12.92 -2.17 1.79
CA ARG A 83 -13.13 -2.84 3.06
C ARG A 83 -14.41 -2.30 3.73
N SER A 84 -15.21 -3.20 4.31
CA SER A 84 -16.37 -2.77 5.09
C SER A 84 -15.93 -2.03 6.36
N ALA A 85 -16.72 -1.03 6.76
CA ALA A 85 -16.52 -0.31 8.01
C ALA A 85 -16.73 -1.19 9.26
N SER A 86 -17.49 -2.29 9.13
CA SER A 86 -17.62 -3.30 10.18
C SER A 86 -16.66 -4.46 9.90
N GLY A 87 -15.73 -4.72 10.82
CA GLY A 87 -14.64 -5.71 10.66
C GLY A 87 -15.07 -7.18 10.52
N SER A 88 -16.37 -7.47 10.50
CA SER A 88 -16.95 -8.81 10.29
C SER A 88 -17.62 -8.95 8.90
N ALA A 89 -17.80 -7.85 8.16
CA ALA A 89 -18.47 -7.89 6.88
C ALA A 89 -17.48 -8.04 5.72
N TRP A 90 -17.91 -8.79 4.70
CA TRP A 90 -17.20 -8.93 3.43
C TRP A 90 -16.89 -7.57 2.80
N PRO A 91 -15.76 -7.44 2.06
CA PRO A 91 -15.49 -6.23 1.29
C PRO A 91 -16.55 -6.01 0.21
N VAL A 92 -16.79 -4.75 -0.11
CA VAL A 92 -17.78 -4.33 -1.13
C VAL A 92 -17.07 -4.14 -2.46
N VAL A 93 -17.63 -4.69 -3.53
CA VAL A 93 -17.21 -4.38 -4.90
C VAL A 93 -17.75 -3.00 -5.27
N VAL A 94 -16.85 -2.05 -5.50
CA VAL A 94 -17.18 -0.66 -5.87
C VAL A 94 -17.23 -0.48 -7.38
N TRP A 95 -16.40 -1.24 -8.10
CA TRP A 95 -16.32 -1.24 -9.55
C TRP A 95 -15.77 -2.59 -10.04
N GLN A 96 -16.17 -3.01 -11.24
CA GLN A 96 -15.59 -4.17 -11.92
C GLN A 96 -15.67 -4.04 -13.44
N THR A 97 -14.74 -4.70 -14.13
CA THR A 97 -14.72 -4.86 -15.59
C THR A 97 -14.24 -6.26 -15.97
N VAL A 98 -14.78 -6.79 -17.08
CA VAL A 98 -14.30 -8.03 -17.72
C VAL A 98 -13.45 -7.62 -18.93
N GLU A 99 -12.33 -8.30 -19.13
CA GLU A 99 -11.34 -8.09 -20.20
C GLU A 99 -11.28 -9.28 -21.16
#